data_AF-A0A1B6DPF9-F1
#
_entry.id   AF-A0A1B6DPF9-F1
#
_cell.length_a   1.000
_cell.length_b   1.000
_cell.length_c   1.000
_cell.angle_alpha   90.00
_cell.angle_beta   90.00
_cell.angle_gamma   90.00
#
_symmetry.space_group_name_H-M   'P 1'
#
loop_
_entity.id
_entity.type
_entity.pdbx_description
1 polymer ?
#
loop_
_entity_poly.entity_id
_entity_poly.type
_entity_poly.pdbx_seq_one_letter_code
_entity_poly.pdbx_strand_id
1 'polypeptide(L)'
;MAEEKKDEPTTAEKLLFYTTAFFVLLGTFSLFAFLFLVPFVIEPAFTTILMEFSEVPATCLTTGVESMQGASNCSWTSCKEGCTKEVYECMQIRVNYKINVTEEEAHARRLEREERAIREYHYDTSYEDATVEDAELLEEPSPTGLMGNDSEWYYVGARFFPNVKGCGYPPMLNCSIFYKKYKTVGTNYSCYYSRMDPSLVISDLDMFQVYMNLVYAMAIPIPSFIVSVIYLTVAYFYIYNDETEPPRRPPRRRQDVEVTPLPVSTPIPPPTSGALTPASEIFREDLASFGHQLKVAMADDMSRESILPDSVPFVNSNSMNGNLNKMMT
;
A
#
# COMPACT_ATOMS: atom_id res chain seq x y z
N MET A 1 7.78 -58.99 25.75
CA MET A 1 7.08 -57.97 24.92
C MET A 1 6.36 -57.07 25.89
N ALA A 2 6.91 -55.88 26.15
CA ALA A 2 6.19 -54.84 26.86
C ALA A 2 5.49 -54.01 25.78
N GLU A 3 4.17 -53.95 25.80
CA GLU A 3 3.41 -53.04 24.96
C GLU A 3 3.82 -51.61 25.33
N GLU A 4 4.34 -50.86 24.36
CA GLU A 4 4.46 -49.40 24.47
C GLU A 4 3.04 -48.84 24.56
N LYS A 5 2.65 -48.41 25.75
CA LYS A 5 1.44 -47.63 25.95
C LYS A 5 1.69 -46.26 25.32
N LYS A 6 1.16 -46.03 24.11
CA LYS A 6 1.03 -44.67 23.56
C LYS A 6 0.15 -43.90 24.51
N ASP A 7 0.72 -42.97 25.26
CA ASP A 7 -0.05 -42.01 26.03
C ASP A 7 -0.92 -41.22 25.03
N GLU A 8 -2.24 -41.37 25.13
CA GLU A 8 -3.17 -40.57 24.35
C GLU A 8 -3.00 -39.10 24.77
N PRO A 9 -2.88 -38.16 23.82
CA PRO A 9 -2.67 -36.76 24.17
C PRO A 9 -3.85 -36.28 25.00
N THR A 10 -3.56 -35.59 26.11
CA THR A 10 -4.61 -35.05 26.96
C THR A 10 -5.44 -34.05 26.17
N THR A 11 -6.74 -33.95 26.48
CA THR A 11 -7.66 -33.03 25.79
C THR A 11 -7.18 -31.58 25.81
N ALA A 12 -6.43 -31.20 26.86
CA ALA A 12 -5.78 -29.90 27.01
C ALA A 12 -4.68 -29.64 25.97
N GLU A 13 -3.79 -30.61 25.71
CA GLU A 13 -2.72 -30.49 24.71
C GLU A 13 -3.29 -30.36 23.30
N LYS A 14 -4.33 -31.13 22.99
CA LYS A 14 -5.06 -31.02 21.72
C LYS A 14 -5.67 -29.63 21.57
N LEU A 15 -6.35 -29.13 22.61
CA LEU A 15 -6.96 -27.80 22.60
C LEU A 15 -5.90 -26.69 22.45
N LEU A 16 -4.76 -26.83 23.11
CA LEU A 16 -3.64 -25.89 23.01
C LEU A 16 -3.02 -25.87 21.61
N PHE A 17 -2.83 -27.04 21.00
CA PHE A 17 -2.37 -27.14 19.61
C PHE A 17 -3.35 -26.53 18.61
N TYR A 18 -4.65 -26.81 18.75
CA TYR A 18 -5.66 -26.23 17.84
C TYR A 18 -5.81 -24.72 18.01
N THR A 19 -5.69 -24.20 19.24
CA THR A 19 -5.75 -22.75 19.50
C THR A 19 -4.52 -22.02 18.98
N THR A 20 -3.30 -22.57 19.17
CA THR A 20 -2.09 -21.98 18.55
C THR A 20 -2.14 -22.02 17.03
N ALA A 21 -2.54 -23.14 16.44
CA ALA A 21 -2.74 -23.22 15.00
C ALA A 21 -3.78 -22.20 14.49
N PHE A 22 -4.89 -22.01 15.20
CA PHE A 22 -5.90 -21.02 14.84
C PHE A 22 -5.34 -19.59 14.84
N PHE A 23 -4.60 -19.18 15.88
CA PHE A 23 -4.03 -17.83 15.93
C PHE A 23 -2.93 -17.59 14.88
N VAL A 24 -2.13 -18.62 14.55
CA VAL A 24 -1.19 -18.55 13.42
C VAL A 24 -1.92 -18.34 12.09
N LEU A 25 -2.99 -19.11 11.85
CA LEU A 25 -3.80 -18.96 10.63
C LEU A 25 -4.51 -17.61 10.56
N LEU A 26 -5.06 -17.14 11.69
CA LEU A 26 -5.69 -15.83 11.80
C LEU A 26 -4.67 -14.71 11.52
N GLY A 27 -3.46 -14.80 12.07
CA GLY A 27 -2.39 -13.82 11.85
C GLY A 27 -1.93 -13.77 10.40
N THR A 28 -1.69 -14.93 9.78
CA THR A 28 -1.29 -15.00 8.36
C THR A 28 -2.38 -14.48 7.43
N PHE A 29 -3.63 -14.91 7.61
CA PHE A 29 -4.76 -14.41 6.81
C PHE A 29 -4.96 -12.89 6.98
N SER A 30 -4.86 -12.38 8.21
CA SER A 30 -5.01 -10.93 8.48
C SER A 30 -3.91 -10.11 7.81
N LEU A 31 -2.66 -10.59 7.84
CA LEU A 31 -1.53 -9.93 7.16
C LEU A 31 -1.74 -9.91 5.65
N PHE A 32 -2.04 -11.06 5.03
CA PHE A 32 -2.28 -11.11 3.59
C PHE A 32 -3.46 -10.24 3.19
N ALA A 33 -4.58 -10.31 3.92
CA ALA A 33 -5.75 -9.47 3.67
C ALA A 33 -5.39 -7.98 3.73
N PHE A 34 -4.64 -7.55 4.74
CA PHE A 34 -4.19 -6.16 4.87
C PHE A 34 -3.35 -5.71 3.67
N LEU A 35 -2.36 -6.52 3.25
CA LEU A 35 -1.50 -6.19 2.11
C LEU A 35 -2.26 -5.98 0.80
N PHE A 36 -3.36 -6.72 0.58
CA PHE A 36 -4.21 -6.52 -0.59
C PHE A 36 -5.19 -5.35 -0.42
N LEU A 37 -5.73 -5.12 0.78
CA LEU A 37 -6.66 -4.03 1.04
C LEU A 37 -6.01 -2.65 0.92
N VAL A 38 -4.69 -2.54 1.18
CA VAL A 38 -3.96 -1.28 1.07
C VAL A 38 -4.07 -0.65 -0.33
N PRO A 39 -3.56 -1.28 -1.41
CA PRO A 39 -3.62 -0.67 -2.75
C PRO A 39 -5.03 -0.60 -3.32
N PHE A 40 -5.94 -1.53 -2.95
CA PHE A 40 -7.26 -1.60 -3.57
C PHE A 40 -8.35 -0.79 -2.88
N VAL A 41 -8.26 -0.56 -1.57
CA VAL A 41 -9.32 0.08 -0.80
C VAL A 41 -8.80 1.30 -0.05
N ILE A 42 -7.70 1.15 0.68
CA ILE A 42 -7.18 2.22 1.54
C ILE A 42 -6.64 3.38 0.70
N GLU A 43 -5.79 3.10 -0.27
CA GLU A 43 -5.20 4.12 -1.13
C GLU A 43 -6.26 4.95 -1.89
N PRO A 44 -7.22 4.35 -2.63
CA PRO A 44 -8.26 5.14 -3.29
C PRO A 44 -9.15 5.92 -2.30
N ALA A 45 -9.49 5.35 -1.14
CA ALA A 45 -10.29 6.05 -0.13
C ALA A 45 -9.54 7.24 0.46
N PHE A 46 -8.27 7.07 0.82
CA PHE A 46 -7.44 8.13 1.36
C PHE A 46 -7.25 9.27 0.36
N THR A 47 -6.96 8.95 -0.91
CA THR A 47 -6.87 9.99 -1.95
C THR A 47 -8.17 10.75 -2.16
N THR A 48 -9.33 10.10 -1.98
CA THR A 48 -10.64 10.76 -2.09
C THR A 48 -10.85 11.75 -0.94
N ILE A 49 -10.50 11.36 0.29
CA ILE A 49 -10.63 12.20 1.48
C ILE A 49 -9.68 13.41 1.40
N LEU A 50 -8.42 13.18 0.99
CA LEU A 50 -7.42 14.24 0.89
C LEU A 50 -7.73 15.30 -0.18
N MET A 51 -8.53 14.96 -1.20
CA MET A 51 -8.94 15.92 -2.22
C MET A 51 -10.04 16.88 -1.72
N GLU A 52 -10.60 16.67 -0.52
CA GLU A 52 -11.61 17.52 0.12
C GLU A 52 -12.73 17.94 -0.85
N PHE A 53 -13.48 16.97 -1.34
CA PHE A 53 -14.66 17.26 -2.15
C PHE A 53 -15.73 17.98 -1.33
N SER A 54 -16.33 19.01 -1.92
CA SER A 54 -17.51 19.65 -1.35
C SER A 54 -18.71 18.71 -1.41
N GLU A 55 -19.36 18.42 -0.28
CA GLU A 55 -20.58 17.60 -0.24
C GLU A 55 -21.78 18.30 -0.88
N VAL A 56 -21.74 19.63 -0.98
CA VAL A 56 -22.77 20.42 -1.69
C VAL A 56 -22.52 20.33 -3.21
N PRO A 57 -23.52 19.88 -4.00
CA PRO A 57 -23.36 19.74 -5.44
C PRO A 57 -23.30 21.11 -6.13
N ALA A 58 -22.32 21.26 -7.01
CA ALA A 58 -22.19 22.37 -7.95
C ALA A 58 -22.97 22.08 -9.25
N THR A 59 -23.22 23.12 -10.05
CA THR A 59 -23.81 22.96 -11.38
C THR A 59 -22.71 22.97 -12.44
N CYS A 60 -22.52 21.85 -13.10
CA CYS A 60 -21.58 21.67 -14.21
C CYS A 60 -22.26 21.81 -15.56
N LEU A 61 -21.52 22.31 -16.55
CA LEU A 61 -21.89 22.39 -17.94
C LEU A 61 -20.77 21.82 -18.80
N THR A 62 -21.08 20.83 -19.64
CA THR A 62 -20.10 20.31 -20.61
C THR A 62 -19.83 21.35 -21.69
N THR A 63 -18.58 21.82 -21.81
CA THR A 63 -18.18 22.84 -22.78
C THR A 63 -17.50 22.25 -24.01
N GLY A 64 -16.70 21.21 -23.83
CA GLY A 64 -15.95 20.60 -24.93
C GLY A 64 -15.75 19.10 -24.70
N VAL A 65 -15.82 18.34 -25.78
CA VAL A 65 -15.44 16.93 -25.79
C VAL A 65 -14.50 16.66 -26.94
N GLU A 66 -13.29 16.25 -26.59
CA GLU A 66 -12.26 15.86 -27.54
C GLU A 66 -12.08 14.34 -27.50
N SER A 67 -11.99 13.73 -28.67
CA SER A 67 -11.73 12.30 -28.81
C SER A 67 -10.41 12.12 -29.54
N MET A 68 -9.45 11.49 -28.88
CA MET A 68 -8.11 11.28 -29.42
C MET A 68 -7.78 9.79 -29.44
N GLN A 69 -6.94 9.40 -30.40
CA GLN A 69 -6.45 8.04 -30.57
C GLN A 69 -4.93 8.04 -30.62
N GLY A 70 -4.33 6.98 -30.07
CA GLY A 70 -2.89 6.79 -29.94
C GLY A 70 -2.37 7.08 -28.53
N ALA A 71 -1.45 6.23 -28.06
CA ALA A 71 -0.89 6.32 -26.71
C ALA A 71 -0.14 7.63 -26.44
N SER A 72 0.51 8.23 -27.46
CA SER A 72 1.25 9.49 -27.34
C SER A 72 0.35 10.73 -27.26
N ASN A 73 -0.86 10.67 -27.84
CA ASN A 73 -1.77 11.81 -27.91
C ASN A 73 -2.76 11.83 -26.73
N CYS A 74 -2.91 10.70 -26.03
CA CYS A 74 -3.78 10.57 -24.88
C CYS A 74 -3.05 10.89 -23.56
N SER A 75 -3.04 12.16 -23.16
CA SER A 75 -2.49 12.57 -21.86
C SER A 75 -3.36 12.15 -20.67
N TRP A 76 -4.68 12.20 -20.84
CA TRP A 76 -5.67 11.74 -19.86
C TRP A 76 -6.98 11.33 -20.56
N THR A 77 -7.85 10.64 -19.83
CA THR A 77 -9.19 10.24 -20.29
C THR A 77 -10.19 10.44 -19.16
N SER A 78 -11.38 10.94 -19.47
CA SER A 78 -12.43 11.19 -18.47
C SER A 78 -12.94 9.90 -17.83
N CYS A 79 -13.02 8.80 -18.55
CA CYS A 79 -13.44 7.51 -18.01
C CYS A 79 -12.58 6.37 -18.57
N LYS A 80 -12.10 5.50 -17.67
CA LYS A 80 -11.28 4.33 -18.00
C LYS A 80 -11.82 3.05 -17.35
N GLU A 81 -12.19 2.07 -18.17
CA GLU A 81 -12.53 0.73 -17.70
C GLU A 81 -11.25 -0.07 -17.43
N GLY A 82 -10.99 -0.32 -16.15
CA GLY A 82 -9.80 -0.97 -15.64
C GLY A 82 -8.64 -0.01 -15.40
N CYS A 83 -8.28 0.21 -14.13
CA CYS A 83 -7.24 1.16 -13.77
C CYS A 83 -5.84 0.76 -14.28
N THR A 84 -5.57 -0.55 -14.39
CA THR A 84 -4.30 -1.12 -14.87
C THR A 84 -4.22 -1.31 -16.39
N LYS A 85 -5.31 -1.05 -17.13
CA LYS A 85 -5.36 -1.27 -18.58
C LYS A 85 -4.66 -0.12 -19.34
N GLU A 86 -4.04 -0.39 -20.48
CA GLU A 86 -3.53 0.66 -21.36
C GLU A 86 -4.67 1.35 -22.14
N VAL A 87 -4.54 2.67 -22.34
CA VAL A 87 -5.54 3.48 -23.06
C VAL A 87 -4.98 3.88 -24.41
N TYR A 88 -5.61 3.38 -25.48
CA TYR A 88 -5.27 3.72 -26.86
C TYR A 88 -6.27 4.70 -27.49
N GLU A 89 -7.46 4.82 -26.91
CA GLU A 89 -8.51 5.75 -27.31
C GLU A 89 -8.99 6.47 -26.04
N CYS A 90 -8.90 7.79 -26.02
CA CYS A 90 -9.28 8.61 -24.89
C CYS A 90 -10.34 9.64 -25.30
N MET A 91 -11.29 9.86 -24.41
CA MET A 91 -12.23 10.97 -24.53
C MET A 91 -12.02 11.91 -23.35
N GLN A 92 -11.82 13.18 -23.66
CA GLN A 92 -11.58 14.24 -22.71
C GLN A 92 -12.80 15.13 -22.65
N ILE A 93 -13.50 15.10 -21.51
CA ILE A 93 -14.66 15.94 -21.25
C ILE A 93 -14.21 17.11 -20.39
N ARG A 94 -14.37 18.32 -20.92
CA ARG A 94 -14.14 19.57 -20.20
C ARG A 94 -15.46 20.18 -19.79
N VAL A 95 -15.50 20.65 -18.54
CA VAL A 95 -16.70 21.23 -17.94
C VAL A 95 -16.40 22.58 -17.31
N ASN A 96 -17.36 23.48 -17.38
CA ASN A 96 -17.38 24.68 -16.57
C ASN A 96 -18.34 24.43 -15.41
N TYR A 97 -18.00 24.88 -14.22
CA TYR A 97 -18.91 24.73 -13.08
C TYR A 97 -19.07 26.02 -12.31
N LYS A 98 -20.27 26.18 -11.75
CA LYS A 98 -20.61 27.25 -10.83
C LYS A 98 -21.03 26.65 -9.50
N ILE A 99 -20.56 27.27 -8.43
CA ILE A 99 -20.87 26.84 -7.08
C ILE A 99 -22.13 27.58 -6.65
N ASN A 100 -23.12 26.83 -6.17
CA ASN A 100 -24.29 27.41 -5.53
C ASN A 100 -23.90 27.76 -4.09
N VAL A 101 -23.18 28.85 -3.90
CA VAL A 101 -22.78 29.30 -2.57
C VAL A 101 -24.02 29.93 -1.92
N THR A 102 -24.49 29.34 -0.81
CA THR A 102 -25.46 30.02 0.06
C THR A 102 -24.79 31.24 0.68
N GLU A 103 -25.52 32.34 0.84
CA GLU A 103 -24.93 33.61 1.32
C GLU A 103 -24.20 33.46 2.67
N GLU A 104 -24.65 32.53 3.53
CA GLU A 104 -24.00 32.18 4.80
C GLU A 104 -22.61 31.56 4.62
N GLU A 105 -22.44 30.64 3.66
CA GLU A 105 -21.13 30.04 3.37
C GLU A 105 -20.18 31.03 2.71
N ALA A 106 -20.69 31.92 1.84
CA ALA A 106 -19.89 32.97 1.23
C ALA A 106 -19.33 33.90 2.32
N HIS A 107 -20.16 34.26 3.31
CA HIS A 107 -19.77 35.08 4.44
C HIS A 107 -18.73 34.37 5.32
N ALA A 108 -18.93 33.09 5.66
CA ALA A 108 -17.96 32.31 6.42
C ALA A 108 -16.60 32.19 5.69
N ARG A 109 -16.60 31.94 4.37
CA ARG A 109 -15.37 31.87 3.57
C ARG A 109 -14.66 33.21 3.47
N ARG A 110 -15.39 34.33 3.42
CA ARG A 110 -14.79 35.68 3.47
C ARG A 110 -14.09 35.93 4.79
N LEU A 111 -14.75 35.60 5.91
CA LEU A 111 -14.16 35.71 7.25
C LEU A 111 -12.89 34.86 7.39
N GLU A 112 -12.91 33.60 6.94
CA GLU A 112 -11.70 32.74 6.98
C GLU A 112 -10.57 33.27 6.08
N ARG A 113 -10.91 33.82 4.90
CA ARG A 113 -9.91 34.37 3.97
C ARG A 113 -9.28 35.66 4.53
N GLU A 114 -10.08 36.50 5.18
CA GLU A 114 -9.59 37.68 5.90
C GLU A 114 -8.68 37.30 7.06
N GLU A 115 -9.03 36.25 7.83
CA GLU A 115 -8.21 35.79 8.96
C GLU A 115 -6.83 35.27 8.51
N ARG A 116 -6.76 34.55 7.37
CA ARG A 116 -5.48 34.07 6.81
C ARG A 116 -4.68 35.16 6.08
N ALA A 117 -5.30 36.26 5.68
CA ALA A 117 -4.67 37.34 4.93
C ALA A 117 -3.92 38.36 5.82
N ILE A 118 -3.99 38.24 7.16
CA ILE A 118 -3.20 39.10 8.07
C ILE A 118 -1.75 38.59 8.14
N ARG A 119 -1.04 38.75 7.02
CA ARG A 119 0.39 39.01 7.02
C ARG A 119 0.61 40.16 6.06
N GLU A 120 0.54 41.36 6.63
CA GLU A 120 0.77 42.63 5.96
C GLU A 120 2.20 42.63 5.39
N TYR A 121 2.33 42.27 4.11
CA TYR A 121 3.53 42.53 3.33
C TYR A 121 3.25 43.77 2.48
N HIS A 122 3.90 44.87 2.86
CA HIS A 122 3.92 46.10 2.09
C HIS A 122 4.76 45.86 0.82
N TYR A 123 4.11 45.66 -0.33
CA TYR A 123 4.81 45.59 -1.61
C TYR A 123 5.04 47.03 -2.08
N ASP A 124 6.31 47.42 -2.21
CA ASP A 124 6.68 48.73 -2.73
C ASP A 124 6.50 48.71 -4.26
N THR A 125 5.59 49.53 -4.76
CA THR A 125 5.23 49.58 -6.19
C THR A 125 6.20 50.48 -6.92
N SER A 126 7.35 49.93 -7.32
CA SER A 126 8.20 50.56 -8.33
C SER A 126 8.90 49.50 -9.17
N TYR A 127 8.25 49.05 -10.25
CA TYR A 127 8.99 48.58 -11.41
C TYR A 127 8.21 48.89 -12.68
N GLU A 128 8.98 49.42 -13.62
CA GLU A 128 8.54 50.17 -14.78
C GLU A 128 7.87 49.29 -15.84
N ASP A 129 6.96 49.96 -16.54
CA ASP A 129 6.35 49.63 -17.82
C ASP A 129 7.37 49.06 -18.82
N ALA A 130 7.15 47.82 -19.26
CA ALA A 130 7.80 47.24 -20.42
C ALA A 130 6.72 46.81 -21.40
N THR A 131 6.46 47.70 -22.35
CA THR A 131 5.72 47.44 -23.58
C THR A 131 6.31 46.24 -24.31
N VAL A 132 5.54 45.16 -24.45
CA VAL A 132 5.83 44.08 -25.39
C VAL A 132 4.86 44.22 -26.55
N GLU A 133 5.29 44.96 -27.56
CA GLU A 133 4.77 44.83 -28.91
C GLU A 133 5.30 43.51 -29.51
N ASP A 134 4.46 42.86 -30.32
CA ASP A 134 4.74 41.70 -31.17
C ASP A 134 4.82 40.30 -30.48
N ALA A 135 3.64 39.67 -30.35
CA ALA A 135 3.53 38.21 -30.39
C ALA A 135 2.40 37.82 -31.36
N GLU A 136 2.79 37.07 -32.39
CA GLU A 136 1.93 36.51 -33.42
C GLU A 136 0.73 35.74 -32.84
N LEU A 137 -0.35 35.75 -33.62
CA LEU A 137 -1.65 35.14 -33.38
C LEU A 137 -1.56 33.61 -33.18
N LEU A 138 -1.07 33.18 -32.02
CA LEU A 138 -1.35 31.85 -31.49
C LEU A 138 -2.80 31.87 -31.00
N GLU A 139 -3.61 30.95 -31.51
CA GLU A 139 -4.92 30.62 -30.94
C GLU A 139 -4.72 30.42 -29.43
N GLU A 140 -5.14 31.39 -28.61
CA GLU A 140 -5.00 31.26 -27.17
C GLU A 140 -5.73 29.99 -26.73
N PRO A 141 -5.07 29.08 -26.00
CA PRO A 141 -5.76 27.93 -25.45
C PRO A 141 -6.94 28.43 -24.63
N SER A 142 -8.13 27.90 -24.90
CA SER A 142 -9.37 28.24 -24.18
C SER A 142 -9.08 28.46 -22.69
N PRO A 143 -9.46 29.60 -22.09
CA PRO A 143 -8.97 29.96 -20.76
C PRO A 143 -9.41 28.91 -19.74
N THR A 144 -8.49 28.04 -19.35
CA THR A 144 -8.71 27.10 -18.25
C THR A 144 -8.26 27.76 -16.96
N GLY A 145 -9.14 27.87 -15.97
CA GLY A 145 -8.75 28.47 -14.70
C GLY A 145 -9.93 28.91 -13.83
N LEU A 146 -9.55 29.38 -12.64
CA LEU A 146 -10.45 30.07 -11.72
C LEU A 146 -10.86 31.40 -12.34
N MET A 147 -12.14 31.69 -12.29
CA MET A 147 -12.63 32.97 -12.78
C MET A 147 -12.87 33.95 -11.61
N GLY A 148 -12.84 35.24 -11.93
CA GLY A 148 -13.05 36.32 -10.97
C GLY A 148 -14.53 36.48 -10.56
N ASN A 149 -14.80 37.43 -9.67
CA ASN A 149 -16.16 37.66 -9.14
C ASN A 149 -17.20 38.07 -10.20
N ASP A 150 -16.76 38.54 -11.38
CA ASP A 150 -17.65 39.08 -12.41
C ASP A 150 -18.09 38.03 -13.46
N SER A 151 -17.62 36.79 -13.35
CA SER A 151 -18.01 35.70 -14.24
C SER A 151 -19.10 34.81 -13.63
N GLU A 152 -20.02 34.30 -14.45
CA GLU A 152 -21.03 33.33 -14.02
C GLU A 152 -20.41 32.01 -13.52
N TRP A 153 -19.23 31.66 -14.02
CA TRP A 153 -18.54 30.40 -13.73
C TRP A 153 -17.54 30.58 -12.58
N TYR A 154 -17.42 29.58 -11.72
CA TYR A 154 -16.37 29.56 -10.71
C TYR A 154 -15.03 29.08 -11.30
N TYR A 155 -15.10 28.08 -12.18
CA TYR A 155 -13.94 27.53 -12.88
C TYR A 155 -14.34 27.13 -14.31
N VAL A 156 -13.44 27.40 -15.26
CA VAL A 156 -13.61 27.07 -16.68
C VAL A 156 -12.64 25.98 -17.10
N GLY A 157 -13.15 24.99 -17.84
CA GLY A 157 -12.37 23.92 -18.46
C GLY A 157 -11.80 22.90 -17.47
N ALA A 158 -12.53 22.60 -16.40
CA ALA A 158 -12.21 21.53 -15.47
C ALA A 158 -12.30 20.15 -16.15
N ARG A 159 -11.48 19.21 -15.69
CA ARG A 159 -11.49 17.82 -16.11
C ARG A 159 -12.60 17.08 -15.38
N PHE A 160 -13.47 16.44 -16.14
CA PHE A 160 -14.61 15.71 -15.59
C PHE A 160 -14.34 14.20 -15.56
N PHE A 161 -14.52 13.61 -14.39
CA PHE A 161 -14.32 12.19 -14.14
C PHE A 161 -15.52 11.54 -13.44
N PRO A 162 -15.70 10.22 -13.52
CA PRO A 162 -16.70 9.53 -12.73
C PRO A 162 -16.33 9.47 -11.23
N ASN A 163 -15.04 9.42 -10.92
CA ASN A 163 -14.49 9.36 -9.57
C ASN A 163 -13.10 10.01 -9.54
N VAL A 164 -12.49 10.11 -8.36
CA VAL A 164 -11.18 10.75 -8.14
C VAL A 164 -10.05 10.14 -8.96
N LYS A 165 -10.13 8.83 -9.27
CA LYS A 165 -9.12 8.11 -10.05
C LYS A 165 -9.39 8.15 -11.57
N GLY A 166 -10.59 8.55 -11.99
CA GLY A 166 -11.02 8.49 -13.39
C GLY A 166 -11.18 7.08 -13.96
N CYS A 167 -11.11 6.04 -13.14
CA CYS A 167 -11.09 4.65 -13.57
C CYS A 167 -11.87 3.73 -12.62
N GLY A 168 -12.28 2.57 -13.12
CA GLY A 168 -13.07 1.60 -12.36
C GLY A 168 -13.39 0.35 -13.15
N TYR A 169 -14.01 -0.62 -12.50
CA TYR A 169 -14.40 -1.90 -13.09
C TYR A 169 -15.93 -2.06 -13.06
N PRO A 170 -16.55 -2.67 -14.09
CA PRO A 170 -17.96 -3.03 -14.05
C PRO A 170 -18.28 -3.99 -12.88
N PRO A 171 -19.45 -3.88 -12.22
CA PRO A 171 -20.59 -3.01 -12.55
C PRO A 171 -20.50 -1.57 -11.98
N MET A 172 -19.49 -1.26 -11.16
CA MET A 172 -19.40 0.02 -10.46
C MET A 172 -19.10 1.20 -11.40
N LEU A 173 -18.39 0.94 -12.50
CA LEU A 173 -18.14 1.93 -13.54
C LEU A 173 -18.37 1.31 -14.93
N ASN A 174 -19.15 2.00 -15.76
CA ASN A 174 -19.35 1.66 -17.16
C ASN A 174 -19.15 2.92 -18.00
N CYS A 175 -18.08 2.96 -18.79
CA CYS A 175 -17.72 4.16 -19.53
C CYS A 175 -18.67 4.41 -20.71
N SER A 176 -19.23 3.36 -21.31
CA SER A 176 -20.21 3.52 -22.39
C SER A 176 -21.46 4.26 -21.91
N ILE A 177 -21.93 3.98 -20.69
CA ILE A 177 -23.08 4.67 -20.08
C ILE A 177 -22.69 6.09 -19.66
N PHE A 178 -21.54 6.25 -19.03
CA PHE A 178 -21.01 7.54 -18.62
C PHE A 178 -20.90 8.52 -19.79
N TYR A 179 -20.29 8.09 -20.89
CA TYR A 179 -20.14 8.92 -22.07
C TYR A 179 -21.48 9.23 -22.76
N LYS A 180 -22.43 8.29 -22.79
CA LYS A 180 -23.78 8.59 -23.31
C LYS A 180 -24.49 9.69 -22.52
N LYS A 181 -24.23 9.82 -21.21
CA LYS A 181 -24.86 10.81 -20.33
C LYS A 181 -24.18 12.19 -20.40
N TYR A 182 -22.85 12.23 -20.45
CA TYR A 182 -22.10 13.49 -20.24
C TYR A 182 -21.37 14.03 -21.48
N LYS A 183 -21.32 13.27 -22.60
CA LYS A 183 -20.63 13.68 -23.84
C LYS A 183 -21.29 14.86 -24.58
N THR A 184 -22.58 15.08 -24.35
CA THR A 184 -23.34 16.12 -25.06
C THR A 184 -22.97 17.51 -24.55
N VAL A 185 -22.36 18.32 -25.42
CA VAL A 185 -22.00 19.71 -25.14
C VAL A 185 -23.26 20.53 -24.85
N GLY A 186 -23.20 21.43 -23.87
CA GLY A 186 -24.31 22.30 -23.46
C GLY A 186 -25.29 21.66 -22.47
N THR A 187 -25.03 20.44 -21.99
CA THR A 187 -25.85 19.80 -20.95
C THR A 187 -25.39 20.22 -19.56
N ASN A 188 -26.36 20.56 -18.69
CA ASN A 188 -26.12 20.90 -17.30
C ASN A 188 -26.46 19.72 -16.36
N TYR A 189 -25.65 19.50 -15.34
CA TYR A 189 -25.85 18.44 -14.35
C TYR A 189 -25.19 18.80 -13.01
N SER A 190 -25.62 18.11 -11.95
CA SER A 190 -24.97 18.20 -10.64
C SER A 190 -23.61 17.49 -10.66
N CYS A 191 -22.61 18.11 -10.05
CA CYS A 191 -21.26 17.58 -9.95
C CYS A 191 -20.61 18.02 -8.64
N TYR A 192 -19.52 17.37 -8.26
CA TYR A 192 -18.78 17.70 -7.05
C TYR A 192 -17.37 18.16 -7.42
N TYR A 193 -16.92 19.26 -6.84
CA TYR A 193 -15.60 19.83 -7.08
C TYR A 193 -14.69 19.59 -5.87
N SER A 194 -13.40 19.44 -6.13
CA SER A 194 -12.36 19.35 -5.10
C SER A 194 -11.97 20.75 -4.62
N ARG A 195 -11.85 20.93 -3.30
CA ARG A 195 -11.34 22.19 -2.72
C ARG A 195 -9.83 22.33 -2.84
N MET A 196 -9.12 21.20 -2.91
CA MET A 196 -7.68 21.14 -3.07
C MET A 196 -7.22 21.33 -4.52
N ASP A 197 -7.98 20.80 -5.49
CA ASP A 197 -7.72 20.97 -6.92
C ASP A 197 -9.01 21.37 -7.65
N PRO A 198 -9.22 22.67 -7.95
CA PRO A 198 -10.45 23.14 -8.59
C PRO A 198 -10.55 22.70 -10.06
N SER A 199 -9.49 22.14 -10.65
CA SER A 199 -9.50 21.59 -12.01
C SER A 199 -10.12 20.19 -12.07
N LEU A 200 -10.37 19.55 -10.93
CA LEU A 200 -10.90 18.20 -10.81
C LEU A 200 -12.37 18.21 -10.39
N VAL A 201 -13.22 17.61 -11.20
CA VAL A 201 -14.66 17.49 -10.93
C VAL A 201 -15.12 16.05 -11.13
N ILE A 202 -15.99 15.59 -10.24
CA ILE A 202 -16.52 14.22 -10.27
C ILE A 202 -18.06 14.19 -10.40
N SER A 203 -18.60 13.12 -11.00
CA SER A 203 -20.05 12.94 -11.14
C SER A 203 -20.72 12.48 -9.84
N ASP A 204 -20.14 11.48 -9.19
CA ASP A 204 -20.75 10.80 -8.05
C ASP A 204 -19.78 10.85 -6.87
N LEU A 205 -20.26 11.36 -5.73
CA LEU A 205 -19.53 11.45 -4.48
C LEU A 205 -20.37 10.79 -3.38
N ASP A 206 -19.87 9.69 -2.82
CA ASP A 206 -20.43 9.08 -1.61
C ASP A 206 -19.32 8.98 -0.55
N MET A 207 -19.19 10.04 0.24
CA MET A 207 -18.19 10.11 1.32
C MET A 207 -18.48 9.10 2.43
N PHE A 208 -19.75 8.78 2.69
CA PHE A 208 -20.12 7.86 3.75
C PHE A 208 -19.69 6.43 3.42
N GLN A 209 -19.94 5.98 2.18
CA GLN A 209 -19.49 4.66 1.72
C GLN A 209 -17.97 4.55 1.73
N VAL A 210 -17.27 5.58 1.24
CA VAL A 210 -15.79 5.61 1.24
C VAL A 210 -15.25 5.53 2.67
N TYR A 211 -15.82 6.30 3.59
CA TYR A 211 -15.41 6.31 5.00
C TYR A 211 -15.65 4.96 5.68
N MET A 212 -16.85 4.37 5.53
CA MET A 212 -17.17 3.08 6.15
C MET A 212 -16.29 1.95 5.60
N ASN A 213 -16.05 1.93 4.29
CA ASN A 213 -15.16 0.94 3.68
C ASN A 213 -13.72 1.08 4.19
N LEU A 214 -13.22 2.30 4.34
CA LEU A 214 -11.90 2.58 4.91
C LEU A 214 -11.80 2.11 6.37
N VAL A 215 -12.81 2.44 7.19
CA VAL A 215 -12.86 2.03 8.59
C VAL A 215 -12.84 0.52 8.71
N TYR A 216 -13.66 -0.21 7.95
CA TYR A 216 -13.65 -1.68 8.00
C TYR A 216 -12.33 -2.28 7.53
N ALA A 217 -11.71 -1.71 6.49
CA ALA A 217 -10.43 -2.19 5.96
C ALA A 217 -9.26 -2.03 6.94
N MET A 218 -9.34 -1.11 7.90
CA MET A 218 -8.33 -0.93 8.96
C MET A 218 -8.74 -1.62 10.27
N ALA A 219 -9.99 -1.48 10.68
CA ALA A 219 -10.49 -1.94 11.98
C ALA A 219 -10.62 -3.46 12.09
N ILE A 220 -10.69 -4.20 10.97
CA ILE A 220 -10.79 -5.65 10.98
C ILE A 220 -9.38 -6.31 11.04
N PRO A 221 -8.49 -6.09 10.05
CA PRO A 221 -7.22 -6.83 9.99
C PRO A 221 -6.17 -6.36 11.01
N ILE A 222 -6.18 -5.07 11.39
CA ILE A 222 -5.16 -4.55 12.32
C ILE A 222 -5.35 -5.13 13.73
N PRO A 223 -6.54 -5.05 14.35
CA PRO A 223 -6.75 -5.64 15.67
C PRO A 223 -6.64 -7.17 15.65
N SER A 224 -7.12 -7.84 14.60
CA SER A 224 -7.00 -9.30 14.48
C SER A 224 -5.53 -9.74 14.42
N PHE A 225 -4.70 -9.03 13.66
CA PHE A 225 -3.26 -9.28 13.62
C PHE A 225 -2.59 -9.01 14.98
N ILE A 226 -2.89 -7.88 15.63
CA ILE A 226 -2.34 -7.54 16.95
C ILE A 226 -2.67 -8.62 17.99
N VAL A 227 -3.93 -9.06 18.07
CA VAL A 227 -4.36 -10.11 18.99
C VAL A 227 -3.63 -11.43 18.70
N SER A 228 -3.43 -11.78 17.42
CA SER A 228 -2.67 -12.98 17.05
C SER A 228 -1.21 -12.94 17.52
N VAL A 229 -0.54 -11.80 17.34
CA VAL A 229 0.86 -11.62 17.75
C VAL A 229 0.98 -11.68 19.26
N ILE A 230 0.11 -10.98 20.00
CA ILE A 230 0.09 -11.01 21.47
C ILE A 230 -0.08 -12.44 21.97
N TYR A 231 -1.05 -13.19 21.43
CA TYR A 231 -1.25 -14.59 21.82
C TYR A 231 -0.01 -15.45 21.56
N LEU A 232 0.62 -15.34 20.39
CA LEU A 232 1.80 -16.12 20.05
C LEU A 232 3.00 -15.79 20.94
N THR A 233 3.18 -14.51 21.32
CA THR A 233 4.23 -14.13 22.26
C THR A 233 4.00 -14.75 23.64
N VAL A 234 2.76 -14.72 24.15
CA VAL A 234 2.41 -15.35 25.44
C VAL A 234 2.59 -16.86 25.37
N ALA A 235 2.13 -17.50 24.30
CA ALA A 235 2.30 -18.94 24.11
C ALA A 235 3.79 -19.32 24.06
N TYR A 236 4.61 -18.57 23.33
CA TYR A 236 6.05 -18.82 23.25
C TYR A 236 6.73 -18.70 24.62
N PHE A 237 6.46 -17.62 25.37
CA PHE A 237 7.12 -17.36 26.65
C PHE A 237 6.59 -18.20 27.83
N TYR A 238 5.30 -18.53 27.85
CA TYR A 238 4.67 -19.17 29.01
C TYR A 238 4.42 -20.66 28.80
N ILE A 239 4.06 -21.07 27.58
CA ILE A 239 3.63 -22.45 27.31
C ILE A 239 4.81 -23.31 26.83
N TYR A 240 5.68 -22.76 25.97
CA TYR A 240 6.79 -23.52 25.37
C TYR A 240 8.13 -23.35 26.11
N ASN A 241 8.25 -22.35 26.99
CA ASN A 241 9.48 -22.10 27.76
C ASN A 241 9.58 -22.96 29.05
N ASP A 242 8.49 -23.63 29.45
CA ASP A 242 8.47 -24.47 30.66
C ASP A 242 9.11 -25.86 30.47
N GLU A 243 9.53 -26.24 29.26
CA GLU A 243 10.21 -27.52 29.00
C GLU A 243 11.76 -27.43 29.03
N THR A 244 12.32 -26.84 30.08
CA THR A 244 13.71 -27.12 30.47
C THR A 244 13.84 -28.41 31.31
N GLU A 245 13.16 -29.50 30.93
CA GLU A 245 13.58 -30.85 31.30
C GLU A 245 13.78 -31.71 30.04
N PRO A 246 15.02 -32.05 29.66
CA PRO A 246 15.24 -32.94 28.53
C PRO A 246 14.63 -34.32 28.82
N PRO A 247 14.08 -35.02 27.80
CA PRO A 247 13.37 -36.27 28.00
C PRO A 247 14.29 -37.28 28.71
N ARG A 248 13.86 -37.78 29.87
CA ARG A 248 14.56 -38.83 30.63
C ARG A 248 14.63 -40.08 29.76
N ARG A 249 15.77 -40.29 29.12
CA ARG A 249 16.08 -41.55 28.42
C ARG A 249 15.94 -42.70 29.42
N PRO A 250 15.23 -43.80 29.09
CA PRO A 250 15.16 -44.95 29.98
C PRO A 250 16.55 -45.60 30.13
N PRO A 251 16.84 -46.27 31.27
CA PRO A 251 18.18 -46.75 31.56
C PRO A 251 18.58 -47.85 30.57
N ARG A 252 19.64 -47.61 29.79
CA ARG A 252 20.29 -48.65 28.98
C ARG A 252 20.84 -49.73 29.91
N ARG A 253 20.29 -50.95 29.83
CA ARG A 253 20.92 -52.15 30.41
C ARG A 253 22.32 -52.29 29.81
N ARG A 254 23.32 -52.39 30.70
CA ARG A 254 24.70 -52.72 30.38
C ARG A 254 24.71 -54.14 29.79
N GLN A 255 25.04 -54.29 28.51
CA GLN A 255 25.50 -55.56 27.96
C GLN A 255 27.02 -55.50 28.03
N ASP A 256 27.59 -56.39 28.83
CA ASP A 256 29.03 -56.64 28.88
C ASP A 256 29.44 -57.21 27.52
N VAL A 257 30.38 -56.55 26.84
CA VAL A 257 31.03 -57.09 25.64
C VAL A 257 32.54 -57.04 25.85
N GLU A 258 33.10 -58.23 25.76
CA GLU A 258 34.51 -58.61 25.90
C GLU A 258 35.39 -57.95 24.81
N VAL A 259 36.60 -57.58 25.21
CA VAL A 259 37.57 -56.81 24.43
C VAL A 259 38.49 -57.75 23.63
N THR A 260 38.60 -57.59 22.31
CA THR A 260 39.84 -57.86 21.52
C THR A 260 39.72 -57.27 20.09
N PRO A 261 40.81 -57.02 19.34
CA PRO A 261 41.03 -55.72 18.68
C PRO A 261 40.99 -55.74 17.13
N LEU A 262 40.86 -54.53 16.57
CA LEU A 262 41.05 -54.08 15.17
C LEU A 262 42.28 -54.70 14.45
N PRO A 263 42.27 -54.87 13.10
CA PRO A 263 42.50 -53.70 12.21
C PRO A 263 41.89 -53.69 10.78
N VAL A 264 41.69 -52.46 10.28
CA VAL A 264 41.99 -51.91 8.93
C VAL A 264 41.26 -52.48 7.69
N SER A 265 40.41 -51.65 7.08
CA SER A 265 40.57 -51.09 5.70
C SER A 265 39.24 -50.54 5.15
N THR A 266 39.24 -49.26 4.74
CA THR A 266 38.20 -48.57 3.93
C THR A 266 38.14 -49.16 2.50
N PRO A 267 37.01 -49.05 1.77
CA PRO A 267 36.82 -47.87 0.91
C PRO A 267 35.37 -47.36 0.77
N ILE A 268 35.28 -46.06 0.50
CA ILE A 268 34.10 -45.25 0.15
C ILE A 268 33.63 -45.59 -1.29
N PRO A 269 32.31 -45.61 -1.57
CA PRO A 269 31.75 -45.33 -2.90
C PRO A 269 30.79 -44.10 -2.92
N PRO A 270 30.43 -43.57 -4.11
CA PRO A 270 30.23 -42.14 -4.40
C PRO A 270 28.80 -41.60 -4.18
N PRO A 271 28.59 -40.26 -4.34
CA PRO A 271 27.30 -39.63 -4.09
C PRO A 271 26.35 -39.88 -5.27
N THR A 272 25.18 -40.44 -4.99
CA THR A 272 24.08 -40.50 -5.96
C THR A 272 22.83 -39.91 -5.35
N SER A 273 22.35 -38.88 -6.04
CA SER A 273 21.07 -38.19 -5.94
C SER A 273 19.92 -39.08 -5.46
N GLY A 274 19.28 -38.68 -4.35
CA GLY A 274 18.09 -39.30 -3.81
C GLY A 274 17.23 -38.28 -3.06
N ALA A 275 15.98 -38.16 -3.50
CA ALA A 275 14.90 -37.30 -3.04
C ALA A 275 14.94 -36.81 -1.57
N LEU A 276 14.76 -35.50 -1.42
CA LEU A 276 14.48 -34.83 -0.14
C LEU A 276 13.08 -35.22 0.34
N THR A 277 13.00 -36.13 1.30
CA THR A 277 11.79 -36.34 2.09
C THR A 277 11.98 -35.73 3.48
N PRO A 278 10.93 -35.19 4.13
CA PRO A 278 11.05 -34.39 5.37
C PRO A 278 11.48 -35.16 6.62
N ALA A 279 11.93 -36.41 6.49
CA ALA A 279 12.16 -37.36 7.58
C ALA A 279 13.60 -37.87 7.67
N SER A 280 14.57 -37.32 6.93
CA SER A 280 15.97 -37.72 7.07
C SER A 280 16.66 -36.95 8.21
N GLU A 281 17.35 -37.70 9.08
CA GLU A 281 18.10 -37.21 10.26
C GLU A 281 19.13 -36.13 9.90
N ILE A 282 19.73 -36.23 8.70
CA ILE A 282 20.74 -35.30 8.17
C ILE A 282 20.19 -33.87 8.02
N PHE A 283 18.91 -33.70 7.66
CA PHE A 283 18.29 -32.36 7.56
C PHE A 283 18.02 -31.72 8.92
N ARG A 284 17.80 -32.52 9.97
CA ARG A 284 17.60 -31.99 11.34
C ARG A 284 18.92 -31.57 11.97
N GLU A 285 19.99 -32.30 11.72
CA GLU A 285 21.34 -31.98 12.21
C GLU A 285 21.87 -30.70 11.54
N ASP A 286 21.65 -30.52 10.24
CA ASP A 286 22.05 -29.29 9.54
C ASP A 286 21.25 -28.06 10.03
N LEU A 287 19.94 -28.17 10.26
CA LEU A 287 19.13 -27.03 10.75
C LEU A 287 19.53 -26.60 12.17
N ALA A 288 19.83 -27.56 13.05
CA ALA A 288 20.32 -27.28 14.40
C ALA A 288 21.73 -26.68 14.38
N SER A 289 22.61 -27.12 13.47
CA SER A 289 23.94 -26.57 13.25
C SER A 289 23.89 -25.12 12.73
N PHE A 290 23.01 -24.83 11.76
CA PHE A 290 22.80 -23.47 11.25
C PHE A 290 22.28 -22.51 12.33
N GLY A 291 21.33 -22.95 13.16
CA GLY A 291 20.83 -22.13 14.29
C GLY A 291 21.91 -21.84 15.33
N HIS A 292 22.79 -22.81 15.60
CA HIS A 292 23.89 -22.62 16.53
C HIS A 292 24.97 -21.69 15.96
N GLN A 293 25.31 -21.81 14.67
CA GLN A 293 26.23 -20.90 13.97
C GLN A 293 25.69 -19.47 13.91
N LEU A 294 24.41 -19.27 13.61
CA LEU A 294 23.78 -17.96 13.58
C LEU A 294 23.79 -17.30 14.99
N LYS A 295 23.51 -18.09 16.02
CA LYS A 295 23.51 -17.60 17.42
C LYS A 295 24.91 -17.25 17.90
N VAL A 296 25.93 -18.01 17.48
CA VAL A 296 27.34 -17.69 17.78
C VAL A 296 27.78 -16.45 17.01
N ALA A 297 27.42 -16.31 15.74
CA ALA A 297 27.74 -15.12 14.94
C ALA A 297 27.11 -13.84 15.50
N MET A 298 25.85 -13.91 15.97
CA MET A 298 25.18 -12.76 16.60
C MET A 298 25.71 -12.42 18.00
N ALA A 299 26.17 -13.41 18.77
CA ALA A 299 26.83 -13.16 20.04
C ALA A 299 28.23 -12.54 19.84
N ASP A 300 28.93 -12.92 18.77
CA ASP A 300 30.23 -12.35 18.41
C ASP A 300 30.10 -10.89 17.95
N ASP A 301 29.08 -10.54 17.14
CA ASP A 301 28.82 -9.16 16.70
C ASP A 301 28.42 -8.25 17.87
N MET A 302 27.54 -8.71 18.76
CA MET A 302 27.14 -7.94 19.95
C MET A 302 28.32 -7.75 20.93
N SER A 303 29.28 -8.68 20.97
CA SER A 303 30.48 -8.53 21.78
C SER A 303 31.45 -7.50 21.19
N ARG A 304 31.54 -7.38 19.86
CA ARG A 304 32.38 -6.38 19.17
C ARG A 304 31.83 -4.96 19.29
N GLU A 305 30.51 -4.78 19.38
CA GLU A 305 29.88 -3.47 19.61
C GLU A 305 30.01 -2.98 21.06
N SER A 306 30.29 -3.86 22.02
CA SER A 306 30.40 -3.49 23.45
C SER A 306 31.78 -2.96 23.90
N ILE A 307 32.78 -2.88 23.01
CA ILE A 307 34.18 -2.54 23.36
C ILE A 307 34.58 -1.10 22.98
N LEU A 308 33.70 -0.27 22.40
CA LEU A 308 34.03 1.13 22.08
C LEU A 308 32.94 2.10 22.55
N PRO A 309 33.14 2.82 23.67
CA PRO A 309 32.39 4.05 23.93
C PRO A 309 33.04 5.22 23.18
N ASP A 310 32.19 6.16 22.75
CA ASP A 310 32.50 7.49 22.21
C ASP A 310 32.90 7.60 20.73
N SER A 311 31.90 7.81 19.87
CA SER A 311 31.67 9.08 19.15
C SER A 311 30.71 8.92 17.96
N VAL A 312 29.71 9.79 17.90
CA VAL A 312 28.82 10.04 16.74
C VAL A 312 29.50 11.16 15.92
N PRO A 313 29.53 11.17 14.55
CA PRO A 313 28.35 11.55 13.77
C PRO A 313 28.18 10.92 12.36
N PHE A 314 26.93 10.98 11.88
CA PHE A 314 26.41 11.07 10.50
C PHE A 314 27.34 10.79 9.29
N VAL A 315 26.89 9.98 8.33
CA VAL A 315 26.47 10.37 6.95
C VAL A 315 26.31 9.11 6.05
N ASN A 316 25.22 9.12 5.26
CA ASN A 316 24.89 8.42 4.00
C ASN A 316 25.92 7.49 3.34
N SER A 317 25.39 6.41 2.74
CA SER A 317 25.81 6.01 1.38
C SER A 317 24.76 5.15 0.66
N ASN A 318 24.26 5.71 -0.45
CA ASN A 318 23.75 5.00 -1.61
C ASN A 318 24.86 4.15 -2.27
N SER A 319 24.41 3.21 -3.11
CA SER A 319 25.08 2.65 -4.30
C SER A 319 25.88 1.36 -4.14
N MET A 320 25.33 0.28 -4.70
CA MET A 320 26.09 -0.63 -5.57
C MET A 320 25.25 -0.98 -6.80
N ASN A 321 25.41 -0.17 -7.85
CA ASN A 321 25.15 -0.59 -9.23
C ASN A 321 26.51 -0.99 -9.83
N GLY A 322 26.72 -2.28 -10.08
CA GLY A 322 27.97 -2.85 -10.56
C GLY A 322 27.76 -3.69 -11.80
N ASN A 323 27.77 -3.01 -12.95
CA ASN A 323 27.77 -3.57 -14.30
C ASN A 323 29.08 -4.36 -14.55
N LEU A 324 28.98 -5.63 -14.97
CA LEU A 324 30.12 -6.50 -15.29
C LEU A 324 29.97 -7.03 -16.72
N ASN A 325 30.29 -6.17 -17.69
CA ASN A 325 30.60 -6.54 -19.07
C ASN A 325 32.08 -6.26 -19.33
N LYS A 326 32.95 -7.27 -19.20
CA LYS A 326 34.17 -7.47 -20.03
C LYS A 326 34.93 -8.72 -19.57
N MET A 327 34.86 -9.79 -20.36
CA MET A 327 35.97 -10.73 -20.53
C MET A 327 36.43 -10.62 -21.97
N MET A 328 37.71 -10.28 -22.16
CA MET A 328 38.44 -10.39 -23.41
C MET A 328 39.16 -11.74 -23.41
N THR A 329 38.87 -12.57 -24.41
CA THR A 329 39.83 -13.34 -25.22
C THR A 329 39.11 -13.87 -26.44
#